data_AF-A0A7I0KEX6-F1
#
_entry.id   AF-A0A7I0KEX6-F1
#
_cell.length_a   1.000
_cell.length_b   1.000
_cell.length_c   1.000
_cell.angle_alpha   90.00
_cell.angle_beta   90.00
_cell.angle_gamma   90.00
#
_symmetry.space_group_name_H-M   'P 1'
#
loop_
_entity.id
_entity.type
_entity.pdbx_description
1 polymer ?
#
loop_
_entity_poly.entity_id
_entity_poly.type
_entity_poly.pdbx_seq_one_letter_code
_entity_poly.pdbx_strand_id
1 'polypeptide(L)'
;MATLIVTLSRINATRDYDPPVAQGSGCRTETVAMPGTGALTAAGEEIVELLADADCWVAIGAAPDVDGVDVRKIKADIPYTFGIQSGEKVAVKAA
;
A
#
# COMPACT_ATOMS: atom_id res chain seq x y z
N MET A 1 -18.92 5.59 -0.56
CA MET A 1 -17.68 5.94 -1.28
C MET A 1 -16.69 4.86 -0.91
N ALA A 2 -16.09 4.18 -1.88
CA ALA A 2 -15.15 3.09 -1.61
C ALA A 2 -13.83 3.62 -1.04
N THR A 3 -13.15 2.80 -0.25
CA THR A 3 -11.95 3.16 0.49
C THR A 3 -10.87 2.09 0.39
N LEU A 4 -9.63 2.55 0.32
CA LEU A 4 -8.43 1.73 0.40
C LEU A 4 -7.70 2.09 1.69
N ILE A 5 -7.48 1.11 2.56
CA ILE A 5 -6.60 1.22 3.72
C ILE A 5 -5.19 0.85 3.26
N VAL A 6 -4.24 1.75 3.51
CA VAL A 6 -2.83 1.59 3.16
C VAL A 6 -2.02 1.58 4.44
N THR A 7 -1.35 0.48 4.74
CA THR A 7 -0.47 0.34 5.90
C THR A 7 0.98 0.22 5.42
N LEU A 8 1.80 1.21 5.72
CA LEU A 8 3.25 1.20 5.43
C LEU A 8 3.99 0.71 6.66
N SER A 9 4.97 -0.18 6.48
CA SER A 9 5.76 -0.78 7.57
C SER A 9 7.21 -1.07 7.16
N ARG A 10 8.09 -1.18 8.17
CA ARG A 10 9.50 -1.54 8.01
C ARG A 10 9.74 -3.00 8.35
N ILE A 11 10.68 -3.65 7.65
CA ILE A 11 11.11 -5.00 7.99
C ILE A 11 12.03 -4.91 9.21
N ASN A 12 11.70 -5.63 10.28
CA ASN A 12 12.64 -5.82 11.37
C ASN A 12 13.59 -6.99 11.07
N ALA A 13 14.68 -6.70 10.34
CA ALA A 13 15.67 -7.69 9.92
C ALA A 13 16.50 -8.34 11.05
N THR A 14 16.24 -7.99 12.33
CA THR A 14 16.96 -8.56 13.49
C THR A 14 16.34 -9.85 14.05
N ARG A 15 15.15 -10.23 13.59
CA ARG A 15 14.55 -11.54 13.91
C ARG A 15 14.50 -12.37 12.64
N ASP A 16 15.08 -13.55 12.67
CA ASP A 16 15.00 -14.52 11.58
C ASP A 16 13.56 -14.67 11.09
N TYR A 17 13.29 -14.17 9.88
CA TYR A 17 12.22 -14.57 8.95
C TYR A 17 10.86 -15.01 9.53
N ASP A 18 10.28 -14.24 10.45
CA ASP A 18 8.87 -14.39 10.84
C ASP A 18 8.03 -13.26 10.20
N PRO A 19 7.47 -13.47 9.00
CA PRO A 19 6.61 -12.49 8.33
C PRO A 19 5.25 -12.37 9.05
N PRO A 20 4.71 -11.16 9.31
CA PRO A 20 5.36 -9.85 9.34
C PRO A 20 5.12 -9.13 10.69
N VAL A 21 6.16 -8.87 11.47
CA VAL A 21 6.02 -7.97 12.63
C VAL A 21 6.40 -6.57 12.21
N ALA A 22 5.40 -5.87 11.65
CA ALA A 22 5.31 -4.42 11.57
C ALA A 22 6.00 -3.76 12.79
N GLN A 23 7.12 -3.06 12.56
CA GLN A 23 7.90 -2.47 13.65
C GLN A 23 7.22 -1.20 14.18
N GLY A 24 6.29 -1.36 15.14
CA GLY A 24 5.82 -0.31 16.06
C GLY A 24 5.69 1.11 15.48
N SER A 25 6.37 2.09 16.06
CA SER A 25 6.34 3.52 15.65
C SER A 25 6.81 3.82 14.22
N GLY A 26 7.28 2.81 13.47
CA GLY A 26 7.60 2.89 12.05
C GLY A 26 6.49 2.37 11.14
N CYS A 27 5.29 2.11 11.68
CA CYS A 27 4.11 1.70 10.91
C CYS A 27 3.08 2.82 10.91
N ARG A 28 2.56 3.15 9.73
CA ARG A 28 1.49 4.13 9.57
C ARG A 28 0.40 3.56 8.68
N THR A 29 -0.84 3.89 9.03
CA THR A 29 -2.01 3.49 8.26
C THR A 29 -2.78 4.74 7.91
N GLU A 30 -3.18 4.88 6.65
CA GLU A 30 -4.15 5.88 6.23
C GLU A 30 -5.22 5.27 5.33
N THR A 31 -6.32 5.99 5.21
CA THR A 31 -7.44 5.64 4.36
C THR A 31 -7.47 6.59 3.16
N VAL A 32 -7.49 6.02 1.96
CA VAL A 32 -7.62 6.74 0.70
C VAL A 32 -9.02 6.48 0.14
N ALA A 33 -9.79 7.54 -0.08
CA ALA A 33 -11.08 7.43 -0.75
C ALA A 33 -10.88 7.25 -2.26
N MET A 34 -11.70 6.40 -2.90
CA MET A 34 -11.58 6.11 -4.34
C MET A 34 -12.47 7.03 -5.20
N PRO A 35 -12.01 7.46 -6.40
CA PRO A 35 -10.62 7.40 -6.85
C PRO A 35 -9.76 8.38 -6.06
N GLY A 36 -8.50 8.05 -5.86
CA GLY A 36 -7.60 8.89 -5.08
C GLY A 36 -6.14 8.57 -5.31
N THR A 37 -5.30 9.59 -5.20
CA THR A 37 -3.86 9.44 -5.08
C THR A 37 -3.49 9.65 -3.62
N GLY A 38 -2.95 8.62 -2.97
CA GLY A 38 -2.41 8.74 -1.63
C GLY A 38 -1.25 9.73 -1.61
N ALA A 39 -1.32 10.72 -0.72
CA ALA A 39 -0.17 11.56 -0.39
C ALA A 39 0.88 10.79 0.44
N LEU A 40 0.50 9.62 0.95
CA LEU A 40 1.36 8.64 1.58
C LEU A 40 2.58 8.36 0.70
N THR A 41 3.70 8.90 1.15
CA THR A 41 5.00 8.70 0.54
C THR A 41 5.83 7.87 1.49
N ALA A 42 6.26 6.68 1.07
CA ALA A 42 7.17 5.84 1.81
C ALA A 42 8.42 6.64 2.24
N ALA A 43 8.79 6.57 3.50
CA ALA A 43 9.85 7.30 4.18
C ALA A 43 10.68 6.30 5.00
N GLY A 44 11.32 5.38 4.29
CA GLY A 44 12.09 4.28 4.85
C GLY A 44 11.26 3.04 5.21
N GLU A 45 9.95 3.02 4.97
CA GLU A 45 9.16 1.77 4.92
C GLU A 45 9.53 0.94 3.68
N GLU A 46 9.46 -0.37 3.86
CA GLU A 46 9.88 -1.37 2.87
C GLU A 46 8.73 -2.29 2.47
N ILE A 47 7.63 -2.24 3.21
CA ILE A 47 6.43 -3.03 2.99
C ILE A 47 5.21 -2.11 2.99
N VAL A 48 4.29 -2.37 2.05
CA VAL A 48 2.94 -1.84 2.06
C VAL A 48 1.92 -2.98 2.09
N GLU A 49 0.94 -2.87 2.97
CA GLU A 49 -0.26 -3.70 3.00
C GLU A 49 -1.46 -2.87 2.54
N LEU A 50 -2.27 -3.47 1.67
CA LEU A 50 -3.42 -2.85 1.03
C LEU A 50 -4.68 -3.67 1.34
N LEU A 51 -5.70 -3.01 1.87
CA LEU A 51 -7.02 -3.59 2.12
C LEU A 51 -8.10 -2.65 1.58
N ALA A 52 -8.87 -3.12 0.62
CA ALA A 52 -9.95 -2.35 -0.02
C ALA A 52 -11.33 -2.86 0.39
N ASP A 53 -12.30 -1.97 0.52
CA ASP A 53 -13.71 -2.31 0.75
C ASP A 53 -14.49 -2.62 -0.55
N ALA A 54 -13.85 -2.46 -1.70
CA ALA A 54 -14.37 -2.75 -3.03
C ALA A 54 -13.23 -3.17 -3.97
N ASP A 55 -13.56 -3.94 -5.00
CA ASP A 55 -12.60 -4.30 -6.05
C ASP A 55 -12.01 -3.02 -6.69
N CYS A 56 -10.68 -2.94 -6.76
CA CYS A 56 -10.00 -1.75 -7.24
C CYS A 56 -8.68 -2.07 -7.97
N TRP A 57 -8.21 -1.09 -8.71
CA TRP A 57 -6.89 -1.05 -9.33
C TRP A 57 -5.98 -0.15 -8.51
N VAL A 58 -4.80 -0.66 -8.18
CA VAL A 58 -3.79 0.08 -7.43
C VAL A 58 -2.47 0.14 -8.19
N ALA A 59 -1.90 1.34 -8.29
CA ALA A 59 -0.54 1.58 -8.76
C ALA A 59 0.34 2.02 -7.59
N ILE A 60 1.57 1.51 -7.55
CA ILE A 60 2.57 1.82 -6.52
C ILE A 60 3.86 2.21 -7.22
N GLY A 61 4.47 3.32 -6.82
CA GLY A 61 5.73 3.80 -7.40
C GLY A 61 5.97 5.28 -7.12
N ALA A 62 7.08 5.85 -7.63
CA ALA A 62 7.40 7.27 -7.42
C ALA A 62 6.36 8.22 -8.06
N ALA A 63 5.78 7.82 -9.18
CA ALA A 63 4.72 8.51 -9.90
C ALA A 63 3.66 7.47 -10.35
N PRO A 64 2.83 6.99 -9.40
CA PRO A 64 1.92 5.89 -9.68
C PRO A 64 0.80 6.34 -10.62
N ASP A 65 0.49 5.50 -11.63
CA ASP A 65 -0.57 5.74 -12.60
C ASP A 65 -1.49 4.51 -12.69
N VAL A 66 -2.74 4.68 -12.25
CA VAL A 66 -3.78 3.65 -12.23
C VAL A 66 -4.39 3.35 -13.60
N ASP A 67 -4.11 4.19 -14.60
CA ASP A 67 -4.49 3.95 -16.00
C ASP A 67 -3.28 3.46 -16.83
N GLY A 68 -2.13 3.25 -16.18
CA GLY A 68 -0.90 2.74 -16.76
C GLY A 68 -0.81 1.22 -16.83
N VAL A 69 0.40 0.72 -17.14
CA VAL A 69 0.65 -0.72 -17.35
C VAL A 69 1.04 -1.48 -16.07
N ASP A 70 1.61 -0.82 -15.06
CA ASP A 70 1.99 -1.46 -13.78
C ASP A 70 0.92 -1.23 -12.71
N VAL A 71 -0.24 -1.87 -12.93
CA VAL A 71 -1.39 -1.81 -12.03
C VAL A 71 -1.71 -3.19 -11.48
N ARG A 72 -2.15 -3.23 -10.23
CA ARG A 72 -2.46 -4.45 -9.50
C ARG A 72 -3.95 -4.46 -9.20
N LYS A 73 -4.62 -5.58 -9.50
CA LYS A 73 -6.00 -5.78 -9.07
C LYS A 73 -6.03 -6.17 -7.61
N ILE A 74 -6.73 -5.40 -6.80
CA ILE A 74 -7.00 -5.67 -5.39
C ILE A 74 -8.46 -6.08 -5.29
N LYS A 75 -8.72 -7.23 -4.68
CA LYS A 75 -10.09 -7.68 -4.37
C LYS A 75 -10.55 -7.08 -3.06
N ALA A 76 -11.85 -6.83 -2.96
CA ALA A 76 -12.47 -6.42 -1.71
C ALA A 76 -12.17 -7.42 -0.57
N ASP A 77 -11.96 -6.89 0.63
CA ASP A 77 -11.81 -7.62 1.89
C ASP A 77 -10.66 -8.65 1.94
N ILE A 78 -9.70 -8.56 1.03
CA ILE A 78 -8.49 -9.39 1.02
C ILE A 78 -7.26 -8.49 1.19
N PRO A 79 -6.40 -8.72 2.21
CA PRO A 79 -5.17 -7.97 2.36
C PRO A 79 -4.13 -8.43 1.33
N TYR A 80 -3.47 -7.45 0.70
CA TYR A 80 -2.35 -7.70 -0.21
C TYR A 80 -1.10 -6.98 0.27
N THR A 81 0.03 -7.69 0.32
CA THR A 81 1.30 -7.15 0.78
C THR A 81 2.30 -7.05 -0.36
N PHE A 82 2.98 -5.92 -0.47
CA PHE A 82 3.99 -5.67 -1.49
C PHE A 82 5.25 -5.06 -0.86
N GLY A 83 6.40 -5.34 -1.48
CA GLY A 83 7.64 -4.61 -1.20
C GLY A 83 7.60 -3.25 -1.88
N ILE A 84 8.10 -2.23 -1.18
CA ILE A 84 8.17 -0.84 -1.65
C ILE A 84 9.52 -0.21 -1.34
N GLN A 85 9.80 0.90 -2.00
CA GLN A 85 10.96 1.73 -1.75
C GLN A 85 10.58 3.09 -1.18
N SER A 86 11.51 3.70 -0.44
CA SER A 86 11.34 5.08 0.03
C SER A 86 11.12 6.03 -1.16
N GLY A 87 10.14 6.92 -1.03
CA GLY A 87 9.70 7.85 -2.07
C GLY A 87 8.52 7.36 -2.90
N GLU A 88 8.17 6.07 -2.81
CA GLU A 88 7.01 5.54 -3.52
C GLU A 88 5.69 5.97 -2.87
N LYS A 89 4.67 6.09 -3.72
CA LYS A 89 3.31 6.53 -3.42
C LYS A 89 2.32 5.51 -3.96
N VAL A 90 1.07 5.62 -3.50
CA VAL A 90 -0.03 4.72 -3.89
C VAL A 90 -1.11 5.52 -4.59
N ALA A 91 -1.60 5.05 -5.74
CA ALA A 91 -2.80 5.57 -6.40
C ALA A 91 -3.83 4.46 -6.55
N VAL A 92 -5.12 4.80 -6.43
CA VAL A 92 -6.23 3.84 -6.46
C VAL A 92 -7.41 4.34 -7.28
N LYS A 93 -8.06 3.41 -7.99
CA LYS A 93 -9.29 3.62 -8.76
C LYS A 93 -10.20 2.41 -8.63
N ALA A 94 -11.51 2.63 -8.54
CA ALA A 94 -12.47 1.52 -8.56
C ALA A 94 -12.36 0.70 -9.86
N ALA A 95 -12.54 -0.61 -9.76
CA ALA A 95 -12.44 -1.56 -10.88
C ALA A 95 -13.77 -1.83 -11.59
#